data_AF-A0A2H0YDT2-F1
#
_entry.id   AF-A0A2H0YDT2-F1
#
_cell.length_a   1.000
_cell.length_b   1.000
_cell.length_c   1.000
_cell.angle_alpha   90.00
_cell.angle_beta   90.00
_cell.angle_gamma   90.00
#
_symmetry.space_group_name_H-M   'P 1'
#
loop_
_entity.id
_entity.type
_entity.pdbx_description
1 polymer ?
#
loop_
_entity_poly.entity_id
_entity_poly.type
_entity_poly.pdbx_seq_one_letter_code
_entity_poly.pdbx_strand_id
1 'polypeptide(L)' 'MPKTLSEIKKQGWDALVKKLGLSGATMFIMEHEKGSGDYTEERKKIFAGKSVDEIEREIRTLKSKQKVKRENR' A
#
# COMPACT_ATOMS: atom_id res chain seq x y z
N MET A 1 24.14 -17.97 -1.20
CA MET A 1 22.79 -18.55 -1.40
C MET A 1 22.04 -17.69 -2.41
N PRO A 2 21.24 -18.28 -3.32
CA PRO A 2 20.41 -17.49 -4.23
C PRO A 2 19.37 -16.68 -3.43
N LYS A 3 19.04 -15.49 -3.92
CA LYS A 3 18.01 -14.63 -3.31
C LYS A 3 16.64 -15.29 -3.43
N THR A 4 15.84 -15.17 -2.39
CA THR A 4 14.43 -15.58 -2.40
C THR A 4 13.61 -14.67 -3.30
N LEU A 5 12.45 -15.15 -3.76
CA LEU A 5 11.51 -14.34 -4.55
C LEU A 5 11.08 -13.06 -3.82
N SER A 6 10.94 -13.12 -2.49
CA SER A 6 10.61 -11.94 -1.67
C SER A 6 11.72 -10.89 -1.71
N GLU A 7 12.98 -11.31 -1.59
CA GLU A 7 14.13 -10.41 -1.67
C GLU A 7 14.30 -9.78 -3.05
N ILE A 8 14.01 -10.54 -4.11
CA ILE A 8 14.02 -10.05 -5.49
C ILE A 8 12.90 -9.01 -5.69
N LYS A 9 11.68 -9.30 -5.23
CA LYS A 9 10.55 -8.35 -5.30
C LYS A 9 10.85 -7.04 -4.56
N LYS A 10 11.40 -7.14 -3.35
CA LYS A 10 11.79 -5.96 -2.57
C LYS A 10 12.84 -5.13 -3.29
N GLN A 11 13.87 -5.76 -3.85
CA GLN A 11 14.91 -5.04 -4.60
C GLN A 11 14.37 -4.38 -5.87
N GLY A 12 13.47 -5.05 -6.59
CA GLY A 12 12.79 -4.46 -7.75
C GLY A 12 11.97 -3.23 -7.36
N TRP A 13 11.19 -3.34 -6.28
CA TRP A 13 10.43 -2.22 -5.73
C TRP A 13 11.33 -1.04 -5.32
N ASP A 14 12.39 -1.29 -4.56
CA ASP A 14 13.32 -0.26 -4.11
C ASP A 14 14.00 0.45 -5.29
N ALA A 15 14.34 -0.29 -6.35
CA ALA A 15 14.90 0.27 -7.58
C ALA A 15 13.90 1.17 -8.33
N LEU A 16 12.63 0.73 -8.43
CA LEU A 16 11.56 1.51 -9.06
C LEU A 16 11.29 2.80 -8.28
N VAL A 17 11.16 2.72 -6.96
CA VAL A 17 10.93 3.90 -6.11
C VAL A 17 12.09 4.88 -6.21
N LYS A 18 13.33 4.39 -6.20
CA LYS A 18 14.52 5.23 -6.35
C LYS A 18 14.54 6.00 -7.68
N LYS A 19 14.04 5.40 -8.77
CA LYS A 19 14.10 5.99 -10.11
C LYS A 19 12.88 6.84 -10.46
N LEU A 20 11.69 6.42 -10.04
CA LEU A 20 10.40 6.98 -10.48
C LEU A 20 9.64 7.70 -9.35
N GLY A 21 10.15 7.63 -8.12
CA GLY A 21 9.39 8.02 -6.94
C GLY A 21 8.27 7.02 -6.62
N LEU A 22 7.66 7.18 -5.45
CA LEU A 22 6.62 6.25 -4.96
C LEU A 22 5.42 6.17 -5.92
N SER A 23 4.94 7.32 -6.42
CA SER A 23 3.79 7.36 -7.33
C SER A 23 4.09 6.73 -8.68
N GLY A 24 5.25 7.03 -9.27
CA GLY A 24 5.65 6.46 -10.56
C GLY A 24 5.91 4.96 -10.49
N ALA A 25 6.53 4.48 -9.40
CA ALA A 25 6.73 3.06 -9.15
C ALA A 25 5.39 2.29 -9.04
N THR A 26 4.42 2.83 -8.29
CA THR A 26 3.09 2.22 -8.18
C THR A 26 2.37 2.15 -9.53
N MET A 27 2.35 3.24 -10.30
CA MET A 27 1.72 3.23 -11.63
C MET A 27 2.39 2.22 -12.58
N PHE A 28 3.72 2.13 -12.55
CA PHE A 28 4.46 1.15 -13.35
C PHE A 28 4.02 -0.30 -13.05
N ILE A 29 3.85 -0.63 -11.77
CA ILE A 29 3.36 -1.95 -11.35
C ILE A 29 1.91 -2.15 -11.78
N MET A 30 1.03 -1.16 -11.58
CA MET A 30 -0.38 -1.25 -11.96
C MET A 30 -0.60 -1.45 -13.48
N GLU A 31 0.29 -0.90 -14.31
CA GLU A 31 0.24 -1.08 -15.77
C GLU A 31 0.67 -2.49 -16.19
N HIS A 32 1.68 -3.06 -15.52
CA HIS A 32 2.26 -4.36 -15.88
C HIS A 32 1.57 -5.55 -15.21
N GLU A 33 1.00 -5.35 -14.03
CA GLU A 33 0.13 -6.33 -13.42
C GLU A 33 -1.27 -6.16 -14.01
N LYS A 34 -1.79 -7.21 -14.66
CA LYS A 34 -3.21 -7.24 -15.02
C LYS A 34 -4.02 -7.10 -13.72
N GLY A 35 -4.47 -5.88 -13.44
CA GLY A 35 -5.46 -5.64 -12.41
C GLY A 35 -6.66 -6.55 -12.66
N SER A 36 -7.09 -7.27 -11.64
CA SER A 36 -8.33 -8.02 -11.66
C SER A 36 -9.33 -7.33 -10.75
N GLY A 37 -10.59 -7.30 -11.14
CA GLY A 37 -11.67 -6.72 -10.35
C GLY A 37 -12.23 -5.43 -10.94
N ASP A 38 -13.25 -4.89 -10.27
CA ASP A 38 -13.90 -3.63 -10.63
C ASP A 38 -13.65 -2.64 -9.50
N TYR A 39 -12.58 -1.85 -9.62
CA TYR A 39 -12.23 -0.86 -8.60
C TYR A 39 -13.35 0.18 -8.40
N THR A 40 -14.17 0.45 -9.43
CA THR A 40 -15.29 1.40 -9.33
C THR A 40 -16.36 0.89 -8.38
N GLU A 41 -16.66 -0.40 -8.42
CA GLU A 41 -17.61 -1.04 -7.49
C GLU A 41 -16.96 -1.38 -6.14
N GLU A 42 -15.71 -1.84 -6.15
CA GLU A 42 -14.98 -2.21 -4.93
C GLU A 42 -14.75 -1.01 -4.02
N ARG A 43 -14.35 0.15 -4.57
CA ARG A 43 -14.12 1.35 -3.75
C ARG A 43 -15.37 1.80 -3.00
N LYS A 44 -16.57 1.57 -3.55
CA LYS A 44 -17.83 1.89 -2.87
C LYS A 44 -18.00 1.07 -1.60
N LYS A 45 -17.59 -0.21 -1.61
CA LYS A 45 -17.61 -1.09 -0.43
C LYS A 45 -16.49 -0.77 0.55
N ILE A 46 -15.27 -0.55 0.04
CA ILE A 46 -14.08 -0.28 0.87
C ILE A 46 -14.26 1.02 1.66
N PHE A 47 -14.68 2.09 0.99
CA PHE A 47 -14.78 3.41 1.61
C PHE A 47 -16.18 3.73 2.10
N ALA A 48 -17.22 3.06 1.63
CA ALA A 48 -18.60 3.18 2.12
C ALA A 48 -19.08 4.65 2.28
N GLY A 49 -18.65 5.53 1.37
CA GLY A 49 -19.01 6.96 1.41
C GLY A 49 -18.21 7.83 2.39
N LYS A 50 -17.18 7.29 3.06
CA LYS A 50 -16.30 8.06 3.94
C LYS A 50 -15.64 9.22 3.20
N SER A 51 -15.64 10.37 3.87
CA SER A 51 -14.84 11.52 3.51
C SER A 51 -13.34 11.25 3.72
N VAL A 52 -12.52 12.05 3.04
CA VAL A 52 -11.05 11.98 3.18
C VAL A 52 -10.63 12.21 4.65
N ASP A 53 -11.28 13.15 5.34
CA ASP A 53 -10.98 13.46 6.75
C ASP A 53 -11.28 12.27 7.67
N GLU A 54 -12.34 11.51 7.40
CA GLU A 54 -12.66 10.30 8.17
C GLU A 54 -11.62 9.21 7.96
N ILE A 55 -11.20 8.99 6.71
CA ILE A 55 -10.14 8.04 6.37
C ILE A 55 -8.83 8.45 7.06
N GLU A 56 -8.49 9.73 7.05
CA GLU A 56 -7.28 10.27 7.69
C GLU A 56 -7.27 10.02 9.20
N ARG A 57 -8.39 10.31 9.88
CA ARG A 57 -8.56 10.05 11.31
C ARG A 57 -8.44 8.57 11.66
N GLU A 58 -9.00 7.69 10.85
CA GLU A 58 -8.88 6.24 11.03
C GLU A 58 -7.42 5.78 10.91
N ILE A 59 -6.70 6.27 9.90
CA ILE A 59 -5.28 5.95 9.71
C ILE A 59 -4.45 6.39 10.93
N ARG A 60 -4.69 7.61 11.45
CA ARG A 60 -4.02 8.09 12.67
C ARG A 60 -4.31 7.20 13.88
N THR A 61 -5.56 6.81 14.06
CA THR A 61 -6.01 5.95 15.16
C THR A 61 -5.39 4.55 15.08
N LEU A 62 -5.26 3.99 13.87
CA LEU A 62 -4.60 2.70 13.68
C LEU A 62 -3.10 2.77 14.00
N LYS A 63 -2.43 3.87 13.62
CA LYS A 63 -1.02 4.10 13.94
C LYS A 63 -0.78 4.23 15.44
N SER A 64 -1.65 4.95 16.17
CA SER A 64 -1.52 5.09 17.62
C SER A 64 -1.73 3.75 18.34
N LYS A 65 -2.76 2.98 17.96
CA LYS A 65 -3.00 1.63 18.51
C LYS A 65 -1.85 0.65 18.26
N GLN A 66 -1.21 0.72 17.09
CA GLN A 66 -0.02 -0.10 16.81
C GLN A 66 1.18 0.30 17.67
N LYS A 67 1.35 1.59 17.97
CA LYS A 67 2.41 2.06 18.86
C LYS A 67 2.22 1.54 20.29
N VAL A 68 1.01 1.68 20.83
CA VAL A 68 0.64 1.15 22.16
C VAL A 68 0.84 -0.37 22.25
N LYS A 69 0.47 -1.12 21.20
CA LYS A 69 0.65 -2.59 21.16
C LYS A 69 2.11 -3.03 21.08
N ARG A 70 3.00 -2.20 20.53
CA ARG A 70 4.45 -2.46 20.48
C ARG A 70 5.16 -2.08 21.77
N GLU A 71 4.66 -1.08 22.49
CA GLU A 71 5.19 -0.67 23.81
C GLU A 71 4.77 -1.65 24.93
N ASN A 72 3.65 -2.35 24.77
CA ASN A 72 3.15 -3.35 25.72
C ASN A 72 3.63 -4.80 25.42
N ARG A 73 4.66 -4.99 24.59
CA ARG A 73 5.21 -6.29 24.17
C ARG A 73 6.71 -6.35 24.44
#